data_AF-A0A3N5NLN8-F1
#
_entry.id   AF-A0A3N5NLN8-F1
#
_cell.length_a   1.000
_cell.length_b   1.000
_cell.length_c   1.000
_cell.angle_alpha   90.00
_cell.angle_beta   90.00
_cell.angle_gamma   90.00
#
_symmetry.space_group_name_H-M   'P 1'
#
loop_
_entity.id
_entity.type
_entity.pdbx_description
1 polymer ?
#
loop_
_entity_poly.entity_id
_entity_poly.type
_entity_poly.pdbx_seq_one_letter_code
_entity_poly.pdbx_strand_id
1 'polypeptide(L)'
;PVLVDQKSKKAPQKQVKEATKTAKKLGLNAMVDLVINHCSVDSDLIKSHPEWFLWESKGHVAHPFCNEDGKKVVWKDLAKFDHKDTKDKEGLFQYFLNIVKFLIELGFEGFRCDAAYQVPKSLWERLIKEIKKEHPDVVFFAETLGCPSDQTRRTASAGFDYIFNSSKWWDFNSPWLMAQYVLTREVVPSISFPESHDTVRLCEELHGNIQGLKQRYLFSALFSAGVMMPMGFEFGFCKKSHVVKTRPEDWEETDIDLTSFITEVNKLKSDQAIFQEEAPTEILYTGNPNILLIWKASINDQEEALLILNKDIYNKQHFYAESLQKLVQAGAPLRDISPEYRMEYIPVPFSYDLQPGQGIILITSRDLIQDD
;
A
#
# COMPACT_ATOMS: atom_id res chain seq x y z
N PRO A 1 14.20 3.26 14.33
CA PRO A 1 14.44 4.54 15.06
C PRO A 1 13.78 4.47 16.43
N VAL A 2 14.48 4.84 17.50
CA VAL A 2 13.89 4.89 18.85
C VAL A 2 13.09 6.19 18.97
N LEU A 3 11.76 6.10 19.03
CA LEU A 3 10.88 7.28 19.19
C LEU A 3 10.88 7.83 20.63
N VAL A 4 11.07 6.94 21.61
CA VAL A 4 11.13 7.28 23.03
C VAL A 4 12.27 6.49 23.66
N ASP A 5 13.31 7.19 24.09
CA ASP A 5 14.37 6.63 24.93
C ASP A 5 14.00 6.84 26.41
N GLN A 6 13.84 5.73 27.13
CA GLN A 6 13.54 5.74 28.56
C GLN A 6 14.67 6.32 29.41
N LYS A 7 15.92 6.35 28.90
CA LYS A 7 17.07 6.93 29.58
C LYS A 7 17.16 8.45 29.38
N SER A 8 16.40 9.01 28.44
CA SER A 8 16.40 10.44 28.16
C SER A 8 15.70 11.22 29.27
N LYS A 9 16.25 12.39 29.61
CA LYS A 9 15.62 13.33 30.56
C LYS A 9 14.42 14.07 29.98
N LYS A 10 14.16 13.95 28.67
CA LYS A 10 13.04 14.61 27.99
C LYS A 10 11.76 13.81 28.19
N ALA A 11 10.65 14.50 28.41
CA ALA A 11 9.34 13.87 28.41
C ALA A 11 9.09 13.10 27.09
N PRO A 12 8.45 11.91 27.11
CA PRO A 12 8.22 11.10 25.90
C PRO A 12 7.57 11.87 24.76
N GLN A 13 6.58 12.71 25.04
CA GLN A 13 5.89 13.53 24.04
C GLN A 13 6.85 14.49 23.33
N LYS A 14 7.83 15.06 24.07
CA LYS A 14 8.84 15.94 23.48
C LYS A 14 9.79 15.16 22.56
N GLN A 15 10.15 13.94 22.93
CA GLN A 15 11.00 13.08 22.10
C GLN A 15 10.32 12.73 20.77
N VAL A 16 9.03 12.36 20.81
CA VAL A 16 8.22 12.09 19.61
C VAL A 16 8.12 13.33 18.72
N LYS A 17 7.80 14.51 19.29
CA LYS A 17 7.75 15.78 18.52
C LYS A 17 9.08 16.15 17.86
N GLU A 18 10.21 15.86 18.52
CA GLU A 18 11.53 16.08 17.93
C GLU A 18 11.82 15.10 16.80
N ALA A 19 11.39 13.84 16.93
CA ALA A 19 11.53 12.82 15.89
C ALA A 19 10.69 13.14 14.65
N THR A 20 9.40 13.46 14.81
CA THR A 20 8.50 13.84 13.70
C THR A 20 8.99 15.12 13.01
N LYS A 21 9.46 16.11 13.76
CA LYS A 21 10.09 17.33 13.20
C LYS A 21 11.36 17.01 12.42
N THR A 22 12.15 16.04 12.86
CA THR A 22 13.36 15.61 12.14
C THR A 22 13.01 14.91 10.84
N ALA A 23 12.00 14.04 10.84
CA ALA A 23 11.46 13.42 9.62
C ALA A 23 11.02 14.49 8.61
N LYS A 24 10.26 15.50 9.06
CA LYS A 24 9.80 16.59 8.19
C LYS A 24 10.94 17.40 7.56
N LYS A 25 12.03 17.64 8.31
CA LYS A 25 13.24 18.29 7.76
C LYS A 25 13.94 17.46 6.68
N LEU A 26 13.75 16.15 6.70
CA LEU A 26 14.27 15.21 5.70
C LEU A 26 13.28 14.99 4.54
N GLY A 27 12.17 15.73 4.49
CA GLY A 27 11.14 15.56 3.45
C GLY A 27 10.22 14.36 3.68
N LEU A 28 10.17 13.82 4.91
CA LEU A 28 9.34 12.67 5.28
C LEU A 28 8.23 13.09 6.23
N ASN A 29 6.99 12.69 5.93
CA ASN A 29 5.87 12.85 6.85
C ASN A 29 5.74 11.60 7.73
N ALA A 30 5.56 11.82 9.03
CA ALA A 30 5.38 10.73 9.98
C ALA A 30 3.92 10.27 9.98
N MET A 31 3.72 8.96 9.84
CA MET A 31 2.42 8.31 9.97
C MET A 31 2.44 7.31 11.11
N VAL A 32 1.25 7.02 11.66
CA VAL A 32 1.08 6.06 12.76
C VAL A 32 -0.10 5.14 12.50
N ASP A 33 -0.03 3.93 13.04
CA ASP A 33 -1.14 2.99 13.00
C ASP A 33 -2.27 3.44 13.94
N LEU A 34 -3.50 3.48 13.43
CA LEU A 34 -4.71 3.88 14.14
C LEU A 34 -5.64 2.68 14.29
N VAL A 35 -5.57 2.05 15.46
CA VAL A 35 -6.37 0.90 15.84
C VAL A 35 -7.55 1.36 16.69
N ILE A 36 -8.77 1.35 16.13
CA ILE A 36 -10.00 1.75 16.84
C ILE A 36 -11.05 0.65 16.88
N ASN A 37 -10.82 -0.50 16.26
CA ASN A 37 -11.68 -1.68 16.29
C ASN A 37 -11.56 -2.47 17.62
N HIS A 38 -10.42 -2.42 18.29
CA HIS A 38 -10.17 -3.15 19.55
C HIS A 38 -9.11 -2.46 20.43
N CYS A 39 -8.95 -2.91 21.67
CA CYS A 39 -7.82 -2.60 22.53
C CYS A 39 -7.36 -3.84 23.30
N SER A 40 -6.28 -3.76 24.08
CA SER A 40 -5.87 -4.86 24.96
C SER A 40 -6.95 -5.19 26.01
N VAL A 41 -7.11 -6.47 26.34
CA VAL A 41 -7.98 -6.94 27.45
C VAL A 41 -7.56 -6.42 28.83
N ASP A 42 -6.32 -5.94 28.96
CA ASP A 42 -5.81 -5.36 30.21
C ASP A 42 -6.03 -3.84 30.28
N SER A 43 -6.69 -3.25 29.29
CA SER A 43 -6.96 -1.81 29.24
C SER A 43 -7.88 -1.36 30.38
N ASP A 44 -7.53 -0.25 31.03
CA ASP A 44 -8.37 0.39 32.04
C ASP A 44 -9.73 0.83 31.49
N LEU A 45 -9.84 1.02 30.16
CA LEU A 45 -11.10 1.34 29.48
C LEU A 45 -12.18 0.28 29.74
N ILE A 46 -11.81 -1.00 29.87
CA ILE A 46 -12.80 -2.07 30.12
C ILE A 46 -13.44 -1.90 31.50
N LYS A 47 -12.68 -1.37 32.47
CA LYS A 47 -13.17 -1.10 33.83
C LYS A 47 -13.91 0.23 33.92
N SER A 48 -13.38 1.28 33.28
CA SER A 48 -13.93 2.63 33.39
C SER A 48 -15.10 2.89 32.45
N HIS A 49 -15.14 2.21 31.30
CA HIS A 49 -16.16 2.34 30.25
C HIS A 49 -16.61 0.97 29.70
N PRO A 50 -17.13 0.06 30.54
CA PRO A 50 -17.57 -1.26 30.10
C PRO A 50 -18.64 -1.20 28.99
N GLU A 51 -19.42 -0.13 28.92
CA GLU A 51 -20.44 0.13 27.90
C GLU A 51 -19.91 0.33 26.48
N TRP A 52 -18.61 0.61 26.31
CA TRP A 52 -17.97 0.76 25.00
C TRP A 52 -17.60 -0.57 24.35
N PHE A 53 -17.68 -1.68 25.10
CA PHE A 53 -17.22 -3.00 24.65
C PHE A 53 -18.37 -3.93 24.31
N LEU A 54 -18.12 -4.82 23.36
CA LEU A 54 -19.03 -5.91 23.05
C LEU A 54 -18.81 -7.05 24.05
N TRP A 55 -19.88 -7.54 24.67
CA TRP A 55 -19.83 -8.63 25.65
C TRP A 55 -20.55 -9.86 25.11
N GLU A 56 -19.87 -11.00 25.02
CA GLU A 56 -20.48 -12.28 24.58
C GLU A 56 -21.35 -12.88 25.69
N SER A 57 -20.90 -12.72 26.93
CA SER A 57 -21.66 -13.09 28.13
C SER A 57 -21.17 -12.29 29.34
N LYS A 58 -21.82 -12.43 30.49
CA LYS A 58 -21.49 -11.67 31.70
C LYS A 58 -20.03 -11.91 32.10
N GLY A 59 -19.19 -10.88 31.98
CA GLY A 59 -17.76 -10.93 32.31
C GLY A 59 -16.85 -11.46 31.19
N HIS A 60 -17.40 -11.79 30.01
CA HIS A 60 -16.63 -12.25 28.86
C HIS A 60 -16.73 -11.24 27.72
N VAL A 61 -15.66 -10.46 27.53
CA VAL A 61 -15.55 -9.51 26.43
C VAL A 61 -15.38 -10.25 25.10
N ALA A 62 -16.00 -9.74 24.04
CA ALA A 62 -15.84 -10.29 22.71
C ALA A 62 -14.42 -10.00 22.18
N HIS A 63 -13.85 -10.99 21.50
CA HIS A 63 -12.53 -10.90 20.91
C HIS A 63 -12.65 -10.72 19.38
N PRO A 64 -11.80 -9.88 18.76
CA PRO A 64 -11.74 -9.80 17.30
C PRO A 64 -11.26 -11.14 16.72
N PHE A 65 -11.66 -11.39 15.48
CA PHE A 65 -11.24 -12.58 14.74
C PHE A 65 -11.13 -12.28 13.24
N CYS A 66 -10.27 -13.02 12.56
CA CYS A 66 -10.26 -13.12 11.10
C CYS A 66 -10.42 -14.59 10.68
N ASN A 67 -10.78 -14.80 9.41
CA ASN A 67 -10.73 -16.12 8.79
C ASN A 67 -9.51 -16.14 7.87
N GLU A 68 -8.48 -16.90 8.25
CA GLU A 68 -7.31 -17.18 7.41
C GLU A 68 -7.44 -18.61 6.90
N ASP A 69 -7.60 -18.79 5.59
CA ASP A 69 -7.67 -20.09 4.91
C ASP A 69 -8.68 -21.08 5.53
N GLY A 70 -9.86 -20.57 5.89
CA GLY A 70 -10.93 -21.36 6.51
C GLY A 70 -10.73 -21.65 8.01
N LYS A 71 -9.66 -21.13 8.62
CA LYS A 71 -9.44 -21.18 10.07
C LYS A 71 -9.78 -19.84 10.71
N LYS A 72 -10.62 -19.89 11.74
CA LYS A 72 -10.93 -18.73 12.57
C LYS A 72 -9.77 -18.46 13.52
N VAL A 73 -9.00 -17.41 13.28
CA VAL A 73 -7.96 -16.92 14.18
C VAL A 73 -8.61 -15.90 15.11
N VAL A 74 -8.58 -16.18 16.42
CA VAL A 74 -9.18 -15.31 17.45
C VAL A 74 -8.06 -14.71 18.29
N TRP A 75 -8.01 -13.39 18.37
CA TRP A 75 -7.04 -12.67 19.19
C TRP A 75 -7.57 -12.48 20.61
N LYS A 76 -7.26 -13.44 21.47
CA LYS A 76 -7.80 -13.51 22.86
C LYS A 76 -7.23 -12.44 23.79
N ASP A 77 -6.14 -11.80 23.41
CA ASP A 77 -5.50 -10.69 24.10
C ASP A 77 -6.16 -9.32 23.79
N LEU A 78 -7.14 -9.31 22.89
CA LEU A 78 -7.80 -8.08 22.43
C LEU A 78 -9.29 -8.06 22.77
N ALA A 79 -9.78 -6.94 23.27
CA ALA A 79 -11.18 -6.64 23.57
C ALA A 79 -11.78 -5.78 22.45
N LYS A 80 -12.92 -6.21 21.88
CA LYS A 80 -13.57 -5.54 20.76
C LYS A 80 -14.47 -4.39 21.23
N PHE A 81 -14.33 -3.22 20.60
CA PHE A 81 -15.25 -2.10 20.79
C PHE A 81 -16.58 -2.35 20.10
N ASP A 82 -17.69 -1.98 20.76
CA ASP A 82 -19.03 -2.05 20.19
C ASP A 82 -19.40 -0.74 19.50
N HIS A 83 -18.91 -0.54 18.28
CA HIS A 83 -19.23 0.64 17.48
C HIS A 83 -20.69 0.73 17.03
N LYS A 84 -21.45 -0.37 17.12
CA LYS A 84 -22.79 -0.46 16.53
C LYS A 84 -23.87 -0.22 17.57
N ASP A 85 -23.78 -0.92 18.70
CA ASP A 85 -24.85 -1.04 19.69
C ASP A 85 -24.44 -0.50 21.07
N THR A 86 -23.24 0.12 21.20
CA THR A 86 -22.85 0.80 22.44
C THR A 86 -23.89 1.82 22.87
N LYS A 87 -24.10 1.89 24.19
CA LYS A 87 -25.00 2.86 24.84
C LYS A 87 -24.43 4.27 24.83
N ASP A 88 -23.11 4.41 24.68
CA ASP A 88 -22.40 5.69 24.69
C ASP A 88 -21.62 5.89 23.38
N LYS A 89 -22.35 6.02 22.28
CA LYS A 89 -21.78 6.22 20.94
C LYS A 89 -20.96 7.51 20.83
N GLU A 90 -21.43 8.57 21.49
CA GLU A 90 -20.78 9.87 21.42
C GLU A 90 -19.51 9.91 22.28
N GLY A 91 -19.54 9.38 23.51
CA GLY A 91 -18.33 9.32 24.34
C GLY A 91 -17.23 8.49 23.69
N LEU A 92 -17.57 7.32 23.13
CA LEU A 92 -16.60 6.50 22.39
C LEU A 92 -16.05 7.25 21.16
N PHE A 93 -16.89 7.94 20.40
CA PHE A 93 -16.45 8.74 19.27
C PHE A 93 -15.51 9.87 19.71
N GLN A 94 -15.85 10.63 20.75
CA GLN A 94 -15.02 11.71 21.27
C GLN A 94 -13.68 11.20 21.79
N TYR A 95 -13.65 10.02 22.40
CA TYR A 95 -12.41 9.37 22.83
C TYR A 95 -11.46 9.14 21.65
N PHE A 96 -11.94 8.56 20.55
CA PHE A 96 -11.11 8.35 19.35
C PHE A 96 -10.73 9.66 18.66
N LEU A 97 -11.65 10.63 18.58
CA LEU A 97 -11.35 11.95 18.06
C LEU A 97 -10.20 12.62 18.84
N ASN A 98 -10.23 12.53 20.17
CA ASN A 98 -9.18 13.07 21.04
C ASN A 98 -7.85 12.35 20.87
N ILE A 99 -7.84 11.02 20.64
CA ILE A 99 -6.62 10.27 20.31
C ILE A 99 -6.01 10.81 19.01
N VAL A 100 -6.81 10.98 17.96
CA VAL A 100 -6.31 11.47 16.68
C VAL A 100 -5.77 12.89 16.81
N LYS A 101 -6.49 13.79 17.50
CA LYS A 101 -6.02 15.16 17.78
C LYS A 101 -4.70 15.16 18.58
N PHE A 102 -4.59 14.32 19.60
CA PHE A 102 -3.37 14.16 20.38
C PHE A 102 -2.19 13.69 19.52
N LEU A 103 -2.40 12.74 18.60
CA LEU A 103 -1.35 12.27 17.69
C LEU A 103 -0.94 13.36 16.69
N ILE A 104 -1.89 14.16 16.18
CA ILE A 104 -1.58 15.33 15.34
C ILE A 104 -0.74 16.35 16.12
N GLU A 105 -1.06 16.61 17.39
CA GLU A 105 -0.26 17.50 18.25
C GLU A 105 1.18 16.98 18.48
N LEU A 106 1.41 15.67 18.38
CA LEU A 106 2.74 15.06 18.39
C LEU A 106 3.49 15.18 17.05
N GLY A 107 2.82 15.65 16.00
CA GLY A 107 3.38 15.89 14.67
C GLY A 107 3.18 14.74 13.67
N PHE A 108 2.25 13.82 13.94
CA PHE A 108 1.83 12.85 12.92
C PHE A 108 0.90 13.53 11.91
N GLU A 109 1.16 13.29 10.63
CA GLU A 109 0.42 13.89 9.50
C GLU A 109 -0.35 12.85 8.69
N GLY A 110 -0.33 11.58 9.13
CA GLY A 110 -1.20 10.57 8.57
C GLY A 110 -1.39 9.33 9.43
N PHE A 111 -2.43 8.56 9.07
CA PHE A 111 -2.91 7.42 9.84
C PHE A 111 -3.13 6.21 8.95
N ARG A 112 -2.49 5.08 9.28
CA ARG A 112 -2.84 3.76 8.71
C ARG A 112 -3.93 3.16 9.60
N CYS A 113 -5.15 3.10 9.11
CA CYS A 113 -6.31 2.62 9.87
C CYS A 113 -6.41 1.10 9.76
N ASP A 114 -6.09 0.41 10.86
CA ASP A 114 -6.11 -1.05 10.97
C ASP A 114 -7.52 -1.62 10.80
N ALA A 115 -7.62 -2.71 10.04
CA ALA A 115 -8.83 -3.47 9.78
C ALA A 115 -10.04 -2.55 9.56
N ALA A 116 -9.88 -1.51 8.71
CA ALA A 116 -10.83 -0.42 8.57
C ALA A 116 -12.24 -0.91 8.20
N TYR A 117 -12.33 -2.04 7.50
CA TYR A 117 -13.57 -2.74 7.14
C TYR A 117 -14.37 -3.29 8.33
N GLN A 118 -13.76 -3.48 9.51
CA GLN A 118 -14.43 -3.94 10.73
C GLN A 118 -15.14 -2.82 11.50
N VAL A 119 -14.89 -1.56 11.12
CA VAL A 119 -15.46 -0.37 11.76
C VAL A 119 -16.55 0.23 10.86
N PRO A 120 -17.67 0.71 11.41
CA PRO A 120 -18.75 1.26 10.60
C PRO A 120 -18.31 2.44 9.72
N LYS A 121 -18.72 2.43 8.44
CA LYS A 121 -18.45 3.50 7.46
C LYS A 121 -18.75 4.90 8.00
N SER A 122 -19.91 5.07 8.64
CA SER A 122 -20.37 6.35 9.18
C SER A 122 -19.46 6.90 10.28
N LEU A 123 -18.78 6.03 11.04
CA LEU A 123 -17.82 6.46 12.05
C LEU A 123 -16.58 7.05 11.37
N TRP A 124 -16.05 6.38 10.35
CA TRP A 124 -14.92 6.89 9.57
C TRP A 124 -15.24 8.19 8.87
N GLU A 125 -16.39 8.27 8.18
CA GLU A 125 -16.84 9.50 7.50
C GLU A 125 -16.88 10.67 8.47
N ARG A 126 -17.43 10.45 9.67
CA ARG A 126 -17.50 11.49 10.70
C ARG A 126 -16.11 11.85 11.22
N LEU A 127 -15.30 10.87 11.59
CA LEU A 127 -13.96 11.09 12.18
C LEU A 127 -13.06 11.85 11.20
N ILE A 128 -12.97 11.38 9.95
CA ILE A 128 -12.15 11.99 8.93
C ILE A 128 -12.64 13.41 8.62
N LYS A 129 -13.97 13.60 8.50
CA LYS A 129 -14.55 14.92 8.27
C LYS A 129 -14.25 15.90 9.40
N GLU A 130 -14.38 15.50 10.66
CA GLU A 130 -14.07 16.38 11.79
C GLU A 130 -12.58 16.74 11.86
N ILE A 131 -11.69 15.78 11.58
CA ILE A 131 -10.25 16.05 11.56
C ILE A 131 -9.86 16.97 10.39
N LYS A 132 -10.33 16.67 9.17
CA LYS A 132 -9.99 17.46 7.97
C LYS A 132 -10.53 18.90 8.01
N LYS A 133 -11.52 19.21 8.85
CA LYS A 133 -11.96 20.62 9.08
C LYS A 133 -10.86 21.47 9.71
N GLU A 134 -10.12 20.91 10.65
CA GLU A 134 -9.05 21.61 11.39
C GLU A 134 -7.66 21.34 10.77
N HIS A 135 -7.49 20.17 10.15
CA HIS A 135 -6.23 19.67 9.60
C HIS A 135 -6.43 19.06 8.20
N PRO A 136 -6.63 19.89 7.15
CA PRO A 136 -6.98 19.41 5.81
C PRO A 136 -5.90 18.55 5.15
N ASP A 137 -4.62 18.78 5.51
CA ASP A 137 -3.46 18.08 4.93
C ASP A 137 -3.22 16.69 5.53
N VAL A 138 -3.95 16.31 6.59
CA VAL A 138 -3.80 14.99 7.22
C VAL A 138 -4.40 13.92 6.32
N VAL A 139 -3.65 12.82 6.14
CA VAL A 139 -4.03 11.69 5.28
C VAL A 139 -4.43 10.43 6.07
N PHE A 140 -5.45 9.72 5.58
CA PHE A 140 -5.95 8.48 6.18
C PHE A 140 -5.92 7.34 5.17
N PHE A 141 -5.21 6.26 5.51
CA PHE A 141 -5.07 5.07 4.67
C PHE A 141 -5.88 3.92 5.28
N ALA A 142 -6.86 3.40 4.56
CA ALA A 142 -7.65 2.27 5.04
C ALA A 142 -7.00 0.93 4.69
N GLU A 143 -6.72 0.13 5.72
CA GLU A 143 -6.39 -1.27 5.51
C GLU A 143 -7.64 -2.08 5.15
N THR A 144 -7.71 -2.50 3.88
CA THR A 144 -8.84 -3.24 3.28
C THR A 144 -8.46 -4.67 2.87
N LEU A 145 -7.40 -5.21 3.45
CA LEU A 145 -6.89 -6.55 3.14
C LEU A 145 -7.83 -7.64 3.65
N GLY A 146 -8.00 -8.72 2.88
CA GLY A 146 -8.76 -9.90 3.28
C GLY A 146 -10.29 -9.72 3.35
N CYS A 147 -10.84 -8.61 2.87
CA CYS A 147 -12.29 -8.37 2.88
C CYS A 147 -12.95 -8.58 1.50
N PRO A 148 -14.24 -8.96 1.44
CA PRO A 148 -14.98 -9.04 0.19
C PRO A 148 -15.06 -7.70 -0.55
N SER A 149 -15.27 -7.77 -1.86
CA SER A 149 -15.27 -6.59 -2.74
C SER A 149 -16.31 -5.53 -2.38
N ASP A 150 -17.46 -5.93 -1.84
CA ASP A 150 -18.51 -5.00 -1.39
C ASP A 150 -18.08 -4.21 -0.14
N GLN A 151 -17.37 -4.86 0.79
CA GLN A 151 -16.82 -4.20 1.98
C GLN A 151 -15.69 -3.25 1.59
N THR A 152 -14.79 -3.67 0.70
CA THR A 152 -13.72 -2.79 0.16
C THR A 152 -14.33 -1.51 -0.40
N ARG A 153 -15.35 -1.62 -1.27
CA ARG A 153 -16.00 -0.45 -1.90
C ARG A 153 -16.69 0.46 -0.89
N ARG A 154 -17.36 -0.11 0.12
CA ARG A 154 -18.02 0.66 1.18
C ARG A 154 -17.00 1.44 2.01
N THR A 155 -15.91 0.80 2.42
CA THR A 155 -14.83 1.42 3.20
C THR A 155 -14.12 2.48 2.37
N ALA A 156 -13.80 2.21 1.10
CA ALA A 156 -13.22 3.16 0.16
C ALA A 156 -14.02 4.47 0.08
N SER A 157 -15.35 4.37 0.12
CA SER A 157 -16.25 5.53 0.04
C SER A 157 -16.43 6.26 1.39
N ALA A 158 -15.65 5.97 2.42
CA ALA A 158 -15.78 6.56 3.75
C ALA A 158 -14.97 7.85 3.95
N GLY A 159 -14.33 8.36 2.90
CA GLY A 159 -13.53 9.59 2.93
C GLY A 159 -12.03 9.38 3.17
N PHE A 160 -11.53 8.14 3.06
CA PHE A 160 -10.10 7.85 3.09
C PHE A 160 -9.38 8.44 1.88
N ASP A 161 -8.10 8.77 2.07
CA ASP A 161 -7.24 9.26 1.00
C ASP A 161 -6.66 8.11 0.17
N TYR A 162 -6.43 6.95 0.81
CA TYR A 162 -5.93 5.74 0.14
C TYR A 162 -6.52 4.45 0.73
N ILE A 163 -6.55 3.38 -0.07
CA ILE A 163 -6.83 2.00 0.38
C ILE A 163 -5.68 1.06 0.03
N PHE A 164 -5.53 -0.05 0.76
CA PHE A 164 -4.59 -1.11 0.38
C PHE A 164 -5.24 -2.13 -0.56
N ASN A 165 -4.58 -2.47 -1.67
CA ASN A 165 -5.08 -3.48 -2.62
C ASN A 165 -4.43 -4.85 -2.40
N SER A 166 -4.97 -5.86 -3.09
CA SER A 166 -4.58 -7.26 -2.94
C SER A 166 -3.49 -7.70 -3.92
N SER A 167 -2.79 -6.79 -4.60
CA SER A 167 -1.89 -7.17 -5.69
C SER A 167 -0.72 -8.05 -5.24
N LYS A 168 -0.35 -8.03 -3.95
CA LYS A 168 0.66 -8.95 -3.37
C LYS A 168 0.34 -10.41 -3.68
N TRP A 169 -0.92 -10.82 -3.65
CA TRP A 169 -1.33 -12.21 -3.87
C TRP A 169 -1.62 -12.54 -5.34
N TRP A 170 -1.42 -11.58 -6.25
CA TRP A 170 -1.74 -11.77 -7.66
C TRP A 170 -0.66 -12.52 -8.43
N ASP A 171 -1.06 -13.58 -9.12
CA ASP A 171 -0.21 -14.47 -9.91
C ASP A 171 0.18 -13.93 -11.30
N PHE A 172 -0.13 -12.65 -11.59
CA PHE A 172 0.03 -12.03 -12.91
C PHE A 172 -0.79 -12.67 -14.06
N ASN A 173 -1.81 -13.47 -13.74
CA ASN A 173 -2.63 -14.16 -14.73
C ASN A 173 -4.13 -14.05 -14.45
N SER A 174 -4.51 -14.22 -13.19
CA SER A 174 -5.91 -14.29 -12.78
C SER A 174 -6.63 -12.95 -12.98
N PRO A 175 -7.88 -12.92 -13.45
CA PRO A 175 -8.57 -11.68 -13.78
C PRO A 175 -9.00 -10.86 -12.55
N TRP A 176 -8.94 -11.45 -11.35
CA TRP A 176 -9.52 -10.86 -10.14
C TRP A 176 -8.87 -9.55 -9.72
N LEU A 177 -7.57 -9.34 -10.00
CA LEU A 177 -6.92 -8.09 -9.60
C LEU A 177 -7.49 -6.91 -10.40
N MET A 178 -7.67 -7.09 -11.71
CA MET A 178 -8.28 -6.06 -12.55
C MET A 178 -9.75 -5.82 -12.18
N ALA A 179 -10.48 -6.88 -11.81
CA ALA A 179 -11.84 -6.73 -11.28
C ALA A 179 -11.84 -5.91 -9.97
N GLN A 180 -10.92 -6.15 -9.04
CA GLN A 180 -10.75 -5.35 -7.82
C GLN A 180 -10.39 -3.89 -8.17
N TYR A 181 -9.44 -3.69 -9.08
CA TYR A 181 -8.98 -2.37 -9.52
C TYR A 181 -10.13 -1.51 -10.08
N VAL A 182 -10.93 -2.06 -11.01
CA VAL A 182 -12.07 -1.35 -11.61
C VAL A 182 -13.13 -0.98 -10.56
N LEU A 183 -13.29 -1.78 -9.50
CA LEU A 183 -14.28 -1.49 -8.45
C LEU A 183 -13.91 -0.29 -7.57
N THR A 184 -12.63 0.04 -7.44
CA THR A 184 -12.15 1.05 -6.48
C THR A 184 -11.45 2.24 -7.10
N ARG A 185 -10.88 2.12 -8.31
CA ARG A 185 -10.06 3.17 -8.96
C ARG A 185 -10.76 4.54 -9.05
N GLU A 186 -12.08 4.55 -9.28
CA GLU A 186 -12.87 5.78 -9.42
C GLU A 186 -13.31 6.38 -8.07
N VAL A 187 -13.10 5.63 -6.98
CA VAL A 187 -13.53 6.02 -5.64
C VAL A 187 -12.36 6.58 -4.83
N VAL A 188 -11.24 5.86 -4.80
CA VAL A 188 -10.09 6.21 -3.97
C VAL A 188 -8.80 5.57 -4.53
N PRO A 189 -7.68 6.31 -4.50
CA PRO A 189 -6.36 5.78 -4.81
C PRO A 189 -5.98 4.53 -4.00
N SER A 190 -5.20 3.64 -4.60
CA SER A 190 -4.75 2.41 -3.95
C SER A 190 -3.25 2.41 -3.65
N ILE A 191 -2.86 1.64 -2.65
CA ILE A 191 -1.48 1.36 -2.25
C ILE A 191 -1.23 -0.13 -2.47
N SER A 192 -0.22 -0.43 -3.28
CA SER A 192 0.29 -1.78 -3.46
C SER A 192 1.56 -1.99 -2.63
N PHE A 193 1.92 -3.25 -2.42
CA PHE A 193 3.14 -3.64 -1.73
C PHE A 193 3.59 -5.03 -2.18
N PRO A 194 4.91 -5.29 -2.25
CA PRO A 194 5.44 -6.63 -2.51
C PRO A 194 5.28 -7.54 -1.27
N GLU A 195 5.33 -6.95 -0.07
CA GLU A 195 5.18 -7.62 1.21
C GLU A 195 4.70 -6.66 2.31
N SER A 196 4.15 -7.23 3.39
CA SER A 196 3.78 -6.51 4.60
C SER A 196 4.29 -7.26 5.84
N HIS A 197 4.17 -6.63 7.01
CA HIS A 197 4.54 -7.22 8.28
C HIS A 197 3.75 -8.50 8.63
N ASP A 198 2.54 -8.67 8.08
CA ASP A 198 1.70 -9.85 8.30
C ASP A 198 2.05 -11.01 7.37
N THR A 199 2.81 -10.77 6.30
CA THR A 199 3.10 -11.77 5.27
C THR A 199 4.42 -12.47 5.53
N VAL A 200 4.64 -13.62 4.87
CA VAL A 200 6.01 -14.14 4.73
C VAL A 200 6.80 -13.11 3.91
N ARG A 201 8.08 -12.93 4.26
CA ARG A 201 8.96 -12.07 3.47
C ARG A 201 9.08 -12.63 2.06
N LEU A 202 8.97 -11.79 1.05
CA LEU A 202 9.08 -12.17 -0.35
C LEU A 202 10.45 -12.78 -0.65
N CYS A 203 11.51 -12.36 0.04
CA CYS A 203 12.82 -13.02 -0.02
C CYS A 203 12.71 -14.51 0.27
N GLU A 204 12.00 -14.88 1.33
CA GLU A 204 11.83 -16.28 1.74
C GLU A 204 10.93 -17.01 0.75
N GLU A 205 9.82 -16.39 0.33
CA GLU A 205 8.90 -16.96 -0.69
C GLU A 205 9.61 -17.26 -2.02
N LEU A 206 10.60 -16.45 -2.39
CA LEU A 206 11.34 -16.57 -3.65
C LEU A 206 12.73 -17.18 -3.50
N HIS A 207 13.07 -17.72 -2.32
CA HIS A 207 14.37 -18.31 -2.02
C HIS A 207 15.56 -17.39 -2.37
N GLY A 208 15.44 -16.10 -2.05
CA GLY A 208 16.46 -15.09 -2.30
C GLY A 208 16.60 -14.66 -3.76
N ASN A 209 15.65 -14.99 -4.65
CA ASN A 209 15.73 -14.59 -6.05
C ASN A 209 15.55 -13.06 -6.21
N ILE A 210 16.69 -12.37 -6.39
CA ILE A 210 16.80 -10.92 -6.60
C ILE A 210 15.92 -10.43 -7.77
N GLN A 211 15.84 -11.18 -8.87
CA GLN A 211 15.04 -10.77 -10.03
C GLN A 211 13.55 -10.74 -9.70
N GLY A 212 13.07 -11.70 -8.92
CA GLY A 212 11.70 -11.71 -8.45
C GLY A 212 11.40 -10.61 -7.43
N LEU A 213 12.34 -10.27 -6.55
CA LEU A 213 12.21 -9.10 -5.64
C LEU A 213 12.06 -7.80 -6.43
N LYS A 214 12.94 -7.58 -7.42
CA LYS A 214 12.90 -6.41 -8.32
C LYS A 214 11.60 -6.36 -9.12
N GLN A 215 11.22 -7.47 -9.74
CA GLN A 215 9.99 -7.62 -10.52
C GLN A 215 8.76 -7.22 -9.69
N ARG A 216 8.66 -7.72 -8.46
CA ARG A 216 7.50 -7.49 -7.61
C ARG A 216 7.44 -6.06 -7.08
N TYR A 217 8.58 -5.49 -6.71
CA TYR A 217 8.64 -4.08 -6.32
C TYR A 217 8.26 -3.15 -7.47
N LEU A 218 8.83 -3.37 -8.66
CA LEU A 218 8.55 -2.58 -9.86
C LEU A 218 7.05 -2.62 -10.19
N PHE A 219 6.46 -3.80 -10.21
CA PHE A 219 5.03 -3.95 -10.45
C PHE A 219 4.21 -3.22 -9.39
N SER A 220 4.47 -3.45 -8.09
CA SER A 220 3.75 -2.78 -7.01
C SER A 220 3.86 -1.26 -7.09
N ALA A 221 5.03 -0.74 -7.43
CA ALA A 221 5.28 0.70 -7.53
C ALA A 221 4.53 1.36 -8.70
N LEU A 222 4.41 0.68 -9.84
CA LEU A 222 3.85 1.28 -11.07
C LEU A 222 2.38 0.90 -11.33
N PHE A 223 1.87 -0.16 -10.70
CA PHE A 223 0.48 -0.57 -10.84
C PHE A 223 -0.50 0.37 -10.10
N SER A 224 -0.10 0.87 -8.94
CA SER A 224 -0.96 1.63 -8.02
C SER A 224 -0.44 3.04 -7.76
N ALA A 225 -1.34 3.94 -7.37
CA ALA A 225 -1.00 5.33 -7.04
C ALA A 225 0.06 5.42 -5.93
N GLY A 226 -0.03 4.58 -4.91
CA GLY A 226 0.96 4.47 -3.83
C GLY A 226 1.66 3.11 -3.78
N VAL A 227 2.82 3.10 -3.14
CA VAL A 227 3.56 1.86 -2.81
C VAL A 227 4.00 1.89 -1.35
N MET A 228 3.84 0.75 -0.67
CA MET A 228 4.35 0.53 0.67
C MET A 228 5.41 -0.57 0.64
N MET A 229 6.44 -0.41 1.46
CA MET A 229 7.50 -1.39 1.64
C MET A 229 7.89 -1.44 3.12
N PRO A 230 7.88 -2.60 3.77
CA PRO A 230 8.39 -2.74 5.12
C PRO A 230 9.92 -2.68 5.12
N MET A 231 10.48 -2.15 6.20
CA MET A 231 11.92 -2.13 6.43
C MET A 231 12.52 -3.54 6.33
N GLY A 232 13.66 -3.64 5.67
CA GLY A 232 14.41 -4.88 5.43
C GLY A 232 14.14 -5.49 4.05
N PHE A 233 13.07 -5.12 3.36
CA PHE A 233 12.83 -5.59 1.99
C PHE A 233 13.97 -5.17 1.05
N GLU A 234 14.44 -3.94 1.20
CA GLU A 234 15.54 -3.37 0.41
C GLU A 234 16.86 -4.13 0.58
N PHE A 235 17.00 -4.87 1.68
CA PHE A 235 18.14 -5.73 1.97
C PHE A 235 17.82 -7.22 1.81
N GLY A 236 16.67 -7.59 1.24
CA GLY A 236 16.30 -8.99 1.09
C GLY A 236 16.21 -9.75 2.43
N PHE A 237 15.58 -9.15 3.44
CA PHE A 237 15.29 -9.83 4.70
C PHE A 237 14.34 -11.00 4.46
N CYS A 238 14.68 -12.18 4.97
CA CYS A 238 13.92 -13.40 4.76
C CYS A 238 13.13 -13.79 6.04
N LYS A 239 13.53 -13.31 7.22
CA LYS A 239 12.84 -13.59 8.48
C LYS A 239 11.56 -12.75 8.60
N LYS A 240 10.42 -13.44 8.77
CA LYS A 240 9.14 -12.77 9.09
C LYS A 240 9.26 -12.02 10.41
N SER A 241 8.92 -10.74 10.39
CA SER A 241 8.88 -9.90 11.59
C SER A 241 7.75 -10.36 12.51
N HIS A 242 8.10 -10.67 13.76
CA HIS A 242 7.14 -10.92 14.83
C HIS A 242 6.71 -9.58 15.47
N VAL A 243 5.43 -9.24 15.42
CA VAL A 243 4.89 -7.93 15.84
C VAL A 243 5.23 -7.53 17.29
N VAL A 244 5.33 -8.49 18.22
CA VAL A 244 5.73 -8.24 19.62
C VAL A 244 7.23 -8.43 19.91
N LYS A 245 7.88 -9.39 19.23
CA LYS A 245 9.18 -9.92 19.68
C LYS A 245 10.36 -9.42 18.86
N THR A 246 10.14 -8.89 17.67
CA THR A 246 11.23 -8.38 16.82
C THR A 246 11.92 -7.22 17.51
N ARG A 247 13.25 -7.26 17.55
CA ARG A 247 14.10 -6.23 18.17
C ARG A 247 15.12 -5.70 17.17
N PRO A 248 15.79 -4.56 17.46
CA PRO A 248 16.89 -4.08 16.63
C PRO A 248 18.01 -5.11 16.40
N GLU A 249 18.21 -6.04 17.35
CA GLU A 249 19.22 -7.10 17.23
C GLU A 249 18.81 -8.23 16.26
N ASP A 250 17.55 -8.29 15.82
CA ASP A 250 17.07 -9.22 14.80
C ASP A 250 17.41 -8.76 13.37
N TRP A 251 18.21 -7.71 13.21
CA TRP A 251 18.66 -7.23 11.90
C TRP A 251 19.41 -8.34 11.15
N GLU A 252 18.99 -8.65 9.92
CA GLU A 252 19.62 -9.69 9.09
C GLU A 252 20.84 -9.13 8.34
N GLU A 253 21.91 -9.91 8.30
CA GLU A 253 23.04 -9.67 7.41
C GLU A 253 22.81 -10.47 6.12
N THR A 254 22.71 -9.78 5.00
CA THR A 254 22.40 -10.36 3.68
C THR A 254 23.37 -9.82 2.64
N ASP A 255 23.50 -10.54 1.53
CA ASP A 255 24.31 -10.10 0.36
C ASP A 255 23.46 -9.35 -0.69
N ILE A 256 22.22 -8.96 -0.34
CA ILE A 256 21.26 -8.33 -1.24
C ILE A 256 21.16 -6.84 -0.90
N ASP A 257 21.35 -5.98 -1.89
CA ASP A 257 21.10 -4.55 -1.79
C ASP A 257 20.29 -4.07 -3.01
N LEU A 258 19.03 -3.74 -2.77
CA LEU A 258 18.09 -3.23 -3.77
C LEU A 258 17.90 -1.71 -3.68
N THR A 259 18.62 -1.00 -2.79
CA THR A 259 18.38 0.42 -2.50
C THR A 259 18.51 1.30 -3.76
N SER A 260 19.53 1.05 -4.59
CA SER A 260 19.71 1.78 -5.86
C SER A 260 18.56 1.54 -6.83
N PHE A 261 18.13 0.28 -6.98
CA PHE A 261 17.02 -0.07 -7.87
C PHE A 261 15.71 0.55 -7.40
N ILE A 262 15.41 0.43 -6.10
CA ILE A 262 14.24 1.03 -5.46
C ILE A 262 14.24 2.55 -5.61
N THR A 263 15.40 3.19 -5.49
CA THR A 263 15.56 4.64 -5.69
C THR A 263 15.19 5.05 -7.12
N GLU A 264 15.69 4.34 -8.13
CA GLU A 264 15.37 4.64 -9.53
C GLU A 264 13.88 4.39 -9.84
N VAL A 265 13.27 3.33 -9.29
CA VAL A 265 11.84 3.08 -9.43
C VAL A 265 11.00 4.18 -8.77
N ASN A 266 11.36 4.61 -7.57
CA ASN A 266 10.63 5.68 -6.88
C ASN A 266 10.82 7.04 -7.57
N LYS A 267 12.00 7.30 -8.13
CA LYS A 267 12.25 8.50 -8.94
C LYS A 267 11.40 8.48 -10.21
N LEU A 268 11.39 7.36 -10.94
CA LEU A 268 10.52 7.16 -12.10
C LEU A 268 9.06 7.45 -11.74
N LYS A 269 8.57 6.86 -10.64
CA LYS A 269 7.20 7.09 -10.16
C LYS A 269 6.94 8.56 -9.83
N SER A 270 7.87 9.23 -9.14
CA SER A 270 7.74 10.64 -8.78
C SER A 270 7.77 11.58 -9.98
N ASP A 271 8.53 11.22 -11.03
CA ASP A 271 8.73 12.03 -12.22
C ASP A 271 7.57 11.90 -13.22
N GLN A 272 6.69 10.90 -13.06
CA GLN A 272 5.64 10.55 -14.02
C GLN A 272 4.26 10.54 -13.34
N ALA A 273 3.39 11.47 -13.72
CA ALA A 273 2.09 11.64 -13.08
C ALA A 273 1.18 10.43 -13.27
N ILE A 274 1.25 9.77 -14.44
CA ILE A 274 0.46 8.57 -14.74
C ILE A 274 0.65 7.44 -13.71
N PHE A 275 1.80 7.33 -13.06
CA PHE A 275 2.05 6.31 -12.03
C PHE A 275 1.68 6.77 -10.61
N GLN A 276 1.23 8.01 -10.42
CA GLN A 276 0.78 8.54 -9.13
C GLN A 276 -0.74 8.56 -8.99
N GLU A 277 -1.46 8.00 -9.97
CA GLU A 277 -2.92 7.96 -10.02
C GLU A 277 -3.47 6.57 -10.38
N GLU A 278 -4.76 6.36 -10.09
CA GLU A 278 -5.51 5.18 -10.50
C GLU A 278 -6.13 5.38 -11.90
N ALA A 279 -5.28 5.50 -12.90
CA ALA A 279 -5.68 5.66 -14.30
C ALA A 279 -6.39 4.40 -14.88
N PRO A 280 -7.19 4.53 -15.95
CA PRO A 280 -7.57 3.40 -16.79
C PRO A 280 -6.39 2.49 -17.12
N THR A 281 -6.53 1.22 -16.81
CA THR A 281 -5.49 0.20 -16.94
C THR A 281 -6.09 -1.05 -17.57
N GLU A 282 -5.45 -1.58 -18.60
CA GLU A 282 -5.86 -2.81 -19.29
C GLU A 282 -4.67 -3.76 -19.46
N ILE A 283 -4.95 -5.06 -19.36
CA ILE A 283 -3.98 -6.11 -19.70
C ILE A 283 -4.20 -6.44 -21.17
N LEU A 284 -3.19 -6.17 -22.00
CA LEU A 284 -3.24 -6.46 -23.43
C LEU A 284 -2.81 -7.91 -23.68
N TYR A 285 -3.39 -8.52 -24.72
CA TYR A 285 -3.03 -9.87 -25.12
C TYR A 285 -1.60 -9.92 -25.67
N THR A 286 -0.86 -10.93 -25.26
CA THR A 286 0.46 -11.26 -25.79
C THR A 286 0.45 -12.71 -26.29
N GLY A 287 1.25 -13.01 -27.31
CA GLY A 287 1.41 -14.39 -27.78
C GLY A 287 2.21 -15.28 -26.82
N ASN A 288 2.92 -14.68 -25.85
CA ASN A 288 3.73 -15.39 -24.87
C ASN A 288 3.05 -15.30 -23.48
N PRO A 289 2.54 -16.41 -22.93
CA PRO A 289 1.85 -16.42 -21.64
C PRO A 289 2.76 -16.07 -20.46
N ASN A 290 4.08 -15.96 -20.63
CA ASN A 290 5.00 -15.50 -19.59
C ASN A 290 5.27 -13.99 -19.65
N ILE A 291 4.69 -13.26 -20.62
CA ILE A 291 4.79 -11.80 -20.70
C ILE A 291 3.46 -11.19 -20.26
N LEU A 292 3.54 -10.32 -19.24
CA LEU A 292 2.46 -9.42 -18.87
C LEU A 292 2.65 -8.10 -19.62
N LEU A 293 1.64 -7.69 -20.38
CA LEU A 293 1.61 -6.39 -21.05
C LEU A 293 0.45 -5.58 -20.48
N ILE A 294 0.77 -4.45 -19.86
CA ILE A 294 -0.21 -3.52 -19.31
C ILE A 294 -0.15 -2.22 -20.10
N TRP A 295 -1.31 -1.74 -20.54
CA TRP A 295 -1.51 -0.38 -20.99
C TRP A 295 -2.19 0.43 -19.90
N LYS A 296 -1.74 1.67 -19.71
CA LYS A 296 -2.30 2.62 -18.77
C LYS A 296 -2.41 3.98 -19.44
N ALA A 297 -3.51 4.69 -19.22
CA ALA A 297 -3.74 6.02 -19.79
C ALA A 297 -4.16 6.99 -18.71
N SER A 298 -3.48 8.13 -18.64
CA SER A 298 -3.74 9.17 -17.65
C SER A 298 -5.14 9.76 -17.78
N ILE A 299 -5.75 10.13 -16.64
CA ILE A 299 -7.00 10.89 -16.60
C ILE A 299 -6.77 12.39 -16.45
N ASN A 300 -5.60 12.79 -15.98
CA ASN A 300 -5.28 14.17 -15.64
C ASN A 300 -4.43 14.87 -16.71
N ASP A 301 -3.75 14.10 -17.55
CA ASP A 301 -2.93 14.61 -18.64
C ASP A 301 -3.06 13.72 -19.89
N GLN A 302 -2.17 13.94 -20.85
CA GLN A 302 -2.16 13.25 -22.14
C GLN A 302 -1.21 12.05 -22.16
N GLU A 303 -0.66 11.62 -21.02
CA GLU A 303 0.29 10.52 -20.95
C GLU A 303 -0.38 9.15 -21.09
N GLU A 304 0.31 8.25 -21.81
CA GLU A 304 0.03 6.82 -21.83
C GLU A 304 1.30 6.06 -21.53
N ALA A 305 1.16 4.91 -20.88
CA ALA A 305 2.26 4.03 -20.56
C ALA A 305 2.00 2.59 -21.01
N LEU A 306 3.06 1.93 -21.43
CA LEU A 306 3.12 0.48 -21.62
C LEU A 306 4.12 -0.10 -20.62
N LEU A 307 3.67 -1.09 -19.85
CA LEU A 307 4.51 -1.91 -18.97
C LEU A 307 4.58 -3.31 -19.58
N ILE A 308 5.77 -3.71 -20.03
CA ILE A 308 6.07 -5.06 -20.52
C ILE A 308 6.87 -5.76 -19.42
N LEU A 309 6.32 -6.80 -18.79
CA LEU A 309 6.94 -7.49 -17.66
C LEU A 309 7.13 -8.98 -17.99
N ASN A 310 8.35 -9.47 -17.87
CA ASN A 310 8.62 -10.91 -17.86
C ASN A 310 8.18 -11.48 -16.52
N LYS A 311 7.16 -12.36 -16.51
CA LYS A 311 6.64 -13.05 -15.32
C LYS A 311 7.58 -14.13 -14.80
N ASP A 312 8.40 -14.71 -15.67
CA ASP A 312 9.36 -15.75 -15.32
C ASP A 312 10.61 -15.11 -14.67
N ILE A 313 10.89 -15.48 -13.42
CA ILE A 313 12.01 -14.97 -12.63
C ILE A 313 13.28 -15.82 -12.76
N TYR A 314 13.26 -16.86 -13.61
CA TYR A 314 14.40 -17.75 -13.86
C TYR A 314 14.87 -17.73 -15.31
N ASN A 315 13.96 -17.60 -16.27
CA ASN A 315 14.29 -17.69 -17.69
C ASN A 315 13.99 -16.40 -18.45
N LYS A 316 14.76 -16.19 -19.52
CA LYS A 316 14.46 -15.15 -20.50
C LYS A 316 13.16 -15.48 -21.22
N GLN A 317 12.39 -14.44 -21.54
CA GLN A 317 11.16 -14.59 -22.30
C GLN A 317 11.18 -13.66 -23.51
N HIS A 318 10.94 -14.24 -24.68
CA HIS A 318 10.88 -13.48 -25.92
C HIS A 318 9.55 -12.73 -26.01
N PHE A 319 9.61 -11.46 -26.42
CA PHE A 319 8.45 -10.66 -26.76
C PHE A 319 8.61 -10.03 -28.15
N TYR A 320 7.58 -10.19 -28.96
CA TYR A 320 7.50 -9.66 -30.32
C TYR A 320 6.22 -8.84 -30.50
N ALA A 321 6.35 -7.68 -31.15
CA ALA A 321 5.24 -6.87 -31.62
C ALA A 321 5.60 -6.15 -32.92
N GLU A 322 4.72 -6.19 -33.92
CA GLU A 322 4.90 -5.47 -35.20
C GLU A 322 5.18 -3.97 -34.98
N SER A 323 4.50 -3.37 -34.01
CA SER A 323 4.75 -2.00 -33.57
C SER A 323 4.16 -1.78 -32.19
N LEU A 324 4.98 -1.36 -31.23
CA LEU A 324 4.52 -0.96 -29.91
C LEU A 324 3.65 0.30 -29.96
N GLN A 325 3.87 1.19 -30.94
CA GLN A 325 3.07 2.40 -31.12
C GLN A 325 1.59 2.08 -31.40
N LYS A 326 1.27 0.93 -32.00
CA LYS A 326 -0.12 0.52 -32.26
C LYS A 326 -0.87 0.06 -31.00
N LEU A 327 -0.16 -0.10 -29.88
CA LEU A 327 -0.73 -0.52 -28.60
C LEU A 327 -1.10 0.66 -27.71
N VAL A 328 -0.79 1.89 -28.15
CA VAL A 328 -1.15 3.16 -27.51
C VAL A 328 -2.00 3.97 -28.47
N GLN A 329 -2.79 4.91 -27.94
CA GLN A 329 -3.60 5.82 -28.75
C GLN A 329 -2.84 7.12 -29.05
N ALA A 330 -1.82 7.44 -28.26
CA ALA A 330 -0.97 8.61 -28.43
C ALA A 330 -0.16 8.59 -29.74
N GLY A 331 0.01 9.77 -30.34
CA GLY A 331 0.76 9.97 -31.58
C GLY A 331 2.27 10.15 -31.38
N ALA A 332 2.70 10.66 -30.22
CA ALA A 332 4.12 10.89 -29.97
C ALA A 332 4.92 9.58 -29.87
N PRO A 333 6.22 9.59 -30.23
CA PRO A 333 7.07 8.41 -30.11
C PRO A 333 7.17 7.91 -28.66
N LEU A 334 7.08 6.59 -28.49
CA LEU A 334 7.36 5.95 -27.21
C LEU A 334 8.79 6.22 -26.75
N ARG A 335 8.98 6.43 -25.45
CA ARG A 335 10.28 6.58 -24.79
C ARG A 335 10.43 5.56 -23.68
N ASP A 336 11.58 4.91 -23.62
CA ASP A 336 11.91 3.97 -22.55
C ASP A 336 12.42 4.74 -21.32
N ILE A 337 11.76 4.55 -20.19
CA ILE A 337 12.10 5.15 -18.90
C ILE A 337 12.45 4.10 -17.85
N SER A 338 12.66 2.83 -18.26
CA SER A 338 12.96 1.73 -17.36
C SER A 338 14.12 2.04 -16.41
N PRO A 339 14.07 1.54 -15.15
CA PRO A 339 15.12 1.77 -14.16
C PRO A 339 16.43 1.03 -14.52
N GLU A 340 16.33 -0.07 -15.27
CA GLU A 340 17.47 -0.85 -15.74
C GLU A 340 17.29 -1.19 -17.23
N TYR A 341 18.40 -1.43 -17.94
CA TYR A 341 18.41 -1.84 -19.35
C TYR A 341 17.65 -0.92 -20.32
N ARG A 342 17.60 0.38 -20.01
CA ARG A 342 16.91 1.39 -20.82
C ARG A 342 17.45 1.44 -22.25
N MET A 343 16.54 1.42 -23.22
CA MET A 343 16.83 1.54 -24.64
C MET A 343 16.88 3.00 -25.08
N GLU A 344 17.89 3.37 -25.87
CA GLU A 344 17.96 4.71 -26.49
C GLU A 344 16.96 4.87 -27.65
N TYR A 345 16.64 3.77 -28.32
CA TYR A 345 15.67 3.72 -29.41
C TYR A 345 14.80 2.46 -29.31
N ILE A 346 13.53 2.58 -29.70
CA ILE A 346 12.59 1.46 -29.70
C ILE A 346 12.49 0.92 -31.13
N PRO A 347 12.93 -0.33 -31.40
CA PRO A 347 12.91 -0.90 -32.74
C PRO A 347 11.48 -1.18 -33.24
N VAL A 348 11.30 -1.11 -34.56
CA VAL A 348 10.06 -1.46 -35.27
C VAL A 348 10.43 -2.40 -36.44
N PRO A 349 10.03 -3.69 -36.43
CA PRO A 349 9.25 -4.35 -35.38
C PRO A 349 10.02 -4.47 -34.06
N PHE A 350 9.29 -4.57 -32.95
CA PHE A 350 9.88 -4.79 -31.63
C PHE A 350 10.10 -6.28 -31.41
N SER A 351 11.34 -6.67 -31.13
CA SER A 351 11.72 -8.05 -30.84
C SER A 351 12.81 -8.02 -29.77
N TYR A 352 12.52 -8.57 -28.60
CA TYR A 352 13.40 -8.46 -27.43
C TYR A 352 13.30 -9.69 -26.53
N ASP A 353 14.45 -10.18 -26.04
CA ASP A 353 14.51 -11.23 -25.02
C ASP A 353 14.63 -10.59 -23.64
N LEU A 354 13.49 -10.50 -22.94
CA LEU A 354 13.45 -9.95 -21.59
C LEU A 354 14.24 -10.85 -20.64
N GLN A 355 15.13 -10.26 -19.84
CA GLN A 355 15.82 -10.94 -18.74
C GLN A 355 14.79 -11.47 -17.73
N PRO A 356 15.15 -12.46 -16.91
CA PRO A 356 14.25 -12.97 -15.87
C PRO A 356 13.74 -11.83 -14.98
N GLY A 357 12.43 -11.74 -14.78
CA GLY A 357 11.78 -10.70 -13.98
C GLY A 357 11.84 -9.26 -14.53
N GLN A 358 12.45 -9.02 -15.69
CA GLN A 358 12.64 -7.68 -16.25
C GLN A 358 11.30 -7.00 -16.58
N GLY A 359 11.19 -5.72 -16.23
CA GLY A 359 10.14 -4.83 -16.71
C GLY A 359 10.72 -3.76 -17.65
N ILE A 360 10.04 -3.52 -18.77
CA ILE A 360 10.28 -2.41 -19.69
C ILE A 360 9.11 -1.43 -19.55
N ILE A 361 9.43 -0.18 -19.23
CA ILE A 361 8.46 0.90 -18.97
C ILE A 361 8.57 1.92 -20.08
N LEU A 362 7.54 2.03 -20.90
CA LEU A 362 7.48 2.96 -22.01
C LEU A 362 6.41 3.99 -21.76
N ILE A 363 6.70 5.24 -22.09
CA ILE A 363 5.75 6.36 -21.99
C ILE A 363 5.61 7.06 -23.33
N THR A 364 4.46 7.66 -23.55
CA THR A 364 4.17 8.55 -24.68
C THR A 364 3.14 9.60 -24.24
N SER A 365 2.98 10.65 -25.03
CA SER A 365 1.97 11.69 -24.82
C SER A 365 1.11 11.81 -26.07
N ARG A 366 -0.21 11.97 -25.89
CA ARG A 366 -1.09 12.34 -27.01
C ARG A 366 -0.63 13.67 -27.58
N ASP A 367 -0.74 13.83 -28.89
CA ASP A 367 -0.45 15.13 -29.50
C ASP A 367 -1.47 16.14 -28.94
N LEU A 368 -0.99 17.27 -28.45
CA LEU A 368 -1.86 18.42 -28.18
C LEU A 368 -2.55 18.72 -29.51
N ILE A 369 -3.88 18.60 -29.54
CA ILE A 369 -4.66 19.21 -30.62
C ILE A 369 -4.28 20.69 -30.55
N GLN A 370 -3.54 21.17 -31.55
CA GLN A 370 -3.41 22.61 -31.74
C GLN A 370 -4.82 23.11 -32.02
N ASP A 371 -5.40 23.82 -31.05
CA ASP A 371 -6.59 24.61 -31.27
C ASP A 371 -6.23 25.66 -32.34
N ASP A 372 -6.59 25.38 -33.60
CA ASP A 372 -6.54 26.31 -34.74
C ASP A 372 -7.64 27.38 -34.64
#